data_AF-A0A0L6WT80-F1
#
_entry.id   AF-A0A0L6WT80-F1
#
_cell.length_a   1.000
_cell.length_b   1.000
_cell.length_c   1.000
_cell.angle_alpha   90.00
_cell.angle_beta   90.00
_cell.angle_gamma   90.00
#
_symmetry.space_group_name_H-M   'P 1'
#
loop_
_entity.id
_entity.type
_entity.pdbx_description
1 polymer ?
#
loop_
_entity_poly.entity_id
_entity_poly.type
_entity_poly.pdbx_seq_one_letter_code
_entity_poly.pdbx_strand_id
1 'polypeptide(L)'
;MNAQRHRFDFPDADVVLQSCEQEEHAQFHAHRCILAAASPFFHDMFSLPQDPAVTHKVPIIPMSETKYILGALLEFVYPLEDPHIQSLNELVSVLGAATKYDFAGVITTLRKLLVASHFLESDPTRVYAIASRFELEEEARIASKYTLSVQVLDAPLSEDLKYITAYSYRQLLDLHRRRADAAVALLKVPSDVKCMQCNGSTFSVYTIPKWWYQYERMAKEELSVRPTSDVIFGIGFLAKAAMASECQRCAGSILDSWKFLQGLKKAIDDLPSTI
;
A
#
# COMPACT_ATOMS: atom_id res chain seq x y z
N MET A 1 -29.32 18.03 11.74
CA MET A 1 -28.91 16.70 11.23
C MET A 1 -28.37 15.91 12.44
N ASN A 2 -29.26 15.18 13.14
CA ASN A 2 -29.01 14.56 14.45
C ASN A 2 -29.30 13.05 14.36
N ALA A 3 -28.35 12.25 13.86
CA ALA A 3 -28.56 10.80 13.70
C ALA A 3 -27.49 9.93 14.39
N GLN A 4 -26.63 10.50 15.24
CA GLN A 4 -25.49 9.77 15.82
C GLN A 4 -25.61 9.56 17.35
N ARG A 5 -26.80 9.78 17.92
CA ARG A 5 -26.98 9.80 19.39
C ARG A 5 -27.24 8.46 20.08
N HIS A 6 -27.46 7.33 19.41
CA HIS A 6 -27.79 6.07 20.11
C HIS A 6 -27.40 4.80 19.33
N ARG A 7 -26.11 4.50 19.16
CA ARG A 7 -25.69 3.14 18.74
C ARG A 7 -25.18 2.29 19.90
N PHE A 8 -24.69 2.94 20.96
CA PHE A 8 -24.11 2.30 22.15
C PHE A 8 -24.70 2.94 23.43
N ASP A 9 -26.00 2.75 23.63
CA ASP A 9 -26.74 3.18 24.83
C ASP A 9 -27.55 1.99 25.38
N PHE A 10 -26.85 0.97 25.86
CA PHE A 10 -27.48 -0.25 26.37
C PHE A 10 -27.94 -0.08 27.83
N PRO A 11 -29.19 -0.44 28.16
CA PRO A 11 -29.72 -0.29 29.52
C PRO A 11 -29.06 -1.24 30.53
N ASP A 12 -28.50 -2.35 30.05
CA ASP A 12 -27.78 -3.39 30.79
C ASP A 12 -26.26 -3.20 30.79
N ALA A 13 -25.76 -2.06 30.31
CA ALA A 13 -24.34 -1.74 30.32
C ALA A 13 -23.75 -1.69 31.74
N ASP A 14 -22.62 -2.37 31.91
CA ASP A 14 -21.85 -2.45 33.16
C ASP A 14 -20.53 -1.66 33.09
N VAL A 15 -20.30 -0.92 32.01
CA VAL A 15 -19.22 0.06 31.85
C VAL A 15 -19.60 1.17 30.87
N VAL A 16 -19.08 2.38 31.10
CA VAL A 16 -19.20 3.51 30.17
C VAL A 16 -17.81 3.93 29.69
N LEU A 17 -17.58 3.93 28.38
CA LEU A 17 -16.38 4.49 27.78
C LEU A 17 -16.65 5.95 27.39
N GLN A 18 -15.77 6.87 27.79
CA GLN A 18 -15.93 8.30 27.56
C GLN A 18 -14.86 8.82 26.59
N SER A 19 -15.28 9.41 25.46
CA SER A 19 -14.36 9.93 24.44
C SER A 19 -13.62 11.20 24.88
N CYS A 20 -12.44 11.48 24.31
CA CYS A 20 -11.67 12.71 24.57
C CYS A 20 -12.11 13.90 23.68
N GLU A 21 -13.34 14.38 23.79
CA GLU A 21 -13.71 15.64 23.10
C GLU A 21 -13.49 16.85 24.01
N GLN A 22 -13.18 18.00 23.41
CA GLN A 22 -12.91 19.24 24.15
C GLN A 22 -14.21 19.95 24.60
N GLU A 23 -15.31 19.72 23.89
CA GLU A 23 -16.60 20.40 24.13
C GLU A 23 -17.61 19.47 24.82
N GLU A 24 -18.03 18.38 24.17
CA GLU A 24 -19.00 17.42 24.70
C GLU A 24 -18.46 16.00 24.58
N HIS A 25 -18.13 15.39 25.72
CA HIS A 25 -17.71 13.99 25.76
C HIS A 25 -18.87 13.07 25.37
N ALA A 26 -18.69 12.26 24.33
CA ALA A 26 -19.61 11.17 24.05
C ALA A 26 -19.38 10.03 25.04
N GLN A 27 -20.48 9.49 25.57
CA GLN A 27 -20.50 8.33 26.45
C GLN A 27 -21.02 7.13 25.69
N PHE A 28 -20.26 6.04 25.70
CA PHE A 28 -20.60 4.78 25.07
C PHE A 28 -20.86 3.76 26.17
N HIS A 29 -22.12 3.42 26.36
CA HIS A 29 -22.54 2.39 27.30
C HIS A 29 -22.26 1.03 26.68
N ALA A 30 -21.44 0.22 27.34
CA ALA A 30 -20.90 -1.02 26.81
C ALA A 30 -20.86 -2.12 27.89
N HIS A 31 -20.47 -3.32 27.48
CA HIS A 31 -20.38 -4.51 28.31
C HIS A 31 -18.92 -4.91 28.52
N ARG A 32 -18.51 -5.05 29.78
CA ARG A 32 -17.16 -5.49 30.18
C ARG A 32 -16.86 -6.87 29.61
N CYS A 33 -17.83 -7.78 29.60
CA CYS A 33 -17.65 -9.14 29.08
C CYS A 33 -17.28 -9.15 27.59
N ILE A 34 -17.91 -8.31 26.77
CA ILE A 34 -17.62 -8.20 25.33
C ILE A 34 -16.23 -7.58 25.12
N LEU A 35 -15.95 -6.46 25.80
CA LEU A 35 -14.65 -5.80 25.71
C LEU A 35 -13.50 -6.69 26.18
N ALA A 36 -13.67 -7.41 27.30
CA ALA A 36 -12.68 -8.34 27.83
C ALA A 36 -12.47 -9.56 26.91
N ALA A 37 -13.55 -10.06 26.29
CA ALA A 37 -13.43 -11.16 25.35
C ALA A 37 -12.69 -10.75 24.07
N ALA A 38 -12.85 -9.50 23.64
CA ALA A 38 -12.25 -8.97 22.41
C ALA A 38 -10.83 -8.38 22.58
N SER A 39 -10.45 -8.01 23.81
CA SER A 39 -9.18 -7.34 24.11
C SER A 39 -8.56 -7.83 25.43
N PRO A 40 -7.32 -8.36 25.40
CA PRO A 40 -6.55 -8.67 26.60
C PRO A 40 -6.32 -7.45 27.49
N PHE A 41 -6.11 -6.27 26.91
CA PHE A 41 -5.98 -5.02 27.67
C PHE A 41 -7.19 -4.77 28.56
N PHE A 42 -8.41 -4.88 28.00
CA PHE A 42 -9.64 -4.67 28.77
C PHE A 42 -9.86 -5.80 29.77
N HIS A 43 -9.57 -7.05 29.41
CA HIS A 43 -9.62 -8.19 30.34
C HIS A 43 -8.77 -7.92 31.60
N ASP A 44 -7.51 -7.54 31.40
CA ASP A 44 -6.57 -7.32 32.50
C ASP A 44 -6.96 -6.10 33.31
N MET A 45 -7.31 -4.98 32.66
CA MET A 45 -7.78 -3.77 33.35
C MET A 45 -9.01 -4.04 34.23
N PHE A 46 -9.93 -4.87 33.76
CA PHE A 46 -11.14 -5.22 34.52
C PHE A 46 -10.90 -6.22 35.65
N SER A 47 -9.78 -6.95 35.63
CA SER A 47 -9.36 -7.87 36.69
C SER A 47 -8.73 -7.17 37.90
N LEU A 48 -8.32 -5.90 37.74
CA LEU A 48 -7.67 -5.15 38.81
C LEU A 48 -8.62 -4.86 39.98
N PRO A 49 -8.13 -4.89 41.24
CA PRO A 49 -8.93 -4.55 42.40
C PRO A 49 -9.49 -3.13 42.30
N GLN A 50 -10.81 -2.99 42.43
CA GLN A 50 -11.49 -1.69 42.45
C GLN A 50 -11.67 -1.21 43.89
N ASP A 51 -11.65 0.11 44.09
CA ASP A 51 -11.90 0.71 45.41
C ASP A 51 -13.36 0.42 45.85
N PRO A 52 -13.59 -0.22 47.00
CA PRO A 52 -14.93 -0.57 47.48
C PRO A 52 -15.87 0.64 47.66
N ALA A 53 -15.35 1.86 47.72
CA ALA A 53 -16.15 3.09 47.80
C ALA A 53 -16.94 3.43 46.50
N VAL A 54 -16.61 2.80 45.36
CA VAL A 54 -17.20 3.08 44.03
C VAL A 54 -18.34 2.11 43.66
N THR A 55 -18.68 1.19 44.56
CA THR A 55 -19.50 -0.02 44.32
C THR A 55 -20.94 0.18 43.83
N HIS A 56 -21.47 1.40 43.78
CA HIS A 56 -22.87 1.66 43.44
C HIS A 56 -23.11 2.37 42.10
N LYS A 57 -22.07 2.66 41.31
CA LYS A 57 -22.22 3.33 40.00
C LYS A 57 -21.48 2.57 38.91
N VAL A 58 -22.05 2.57 37.70
CA VAL A 58 -21.41 2.05 36.50
C VAL A 58 -20.09 2.82 36.28
N PRO A 59 -18.93 2.15 36.19
CA PRO A 59 -17.64 2.82 36.05
C PRO A 59 -17.54 3.56 34.72
N ILE A 60 -17.03 4.79 34.76
CA ILE A 60 -16.74 5.61 33.57
C ILE A 60 -15.24 5.58 33.32
N ILE A 61 -14.84 5.18 32.11
CA ILE A 61 -13.44 5.02 31.70
C ILE A 61 -13.12 6.10 30.66
N PRO A 62 -12.24 7.07 30.99
CA PRO A 62 -11.80 8.06 30.03
C PRO A 62 -10.90 7.42 28.97
N MET A 63 -11.22 7.65 27.71
CA MET A 63 -10.50 7.18 26.53
C MET A 63 -9.72 8.35 25.91
N SER A 64 -8.65 8.07 25.15
CA SER A 64 -7.89 9.13 24.44
C SER A 64 -8.31 9.29 22.98
N GLU A 65 -9.41 8.65 22.60
CA GLU A 65 -9.91 8.59 21.25
C GLU A 65 -11.14 9.49 21.13
N THR A 66 -11.29 10.09 19.96
CA THR A 66 -12.49 10.86 19.62
C THR A 66 -13.70 9.95 19.51
N LYS A 67 -14.92 10.53 19.54
CA LYS A 67 -16.15 9.73 19.43
C LYS A 67 -16.20 8.90 18.14
N TYR A 68 -15.62 9.40 17.05
CA TYR A 68 -15.63 8.73 15.76
C TYR A 68 -14.75 7.47 15.78
N ILE A 69 -13.53 7.59 16.32
CA ILE A 69 -12.59 6.46 16.41
C ILE A 69 -13.13 5.40 17.38
N LEU A 70 -13.61 5.84 18.55
CA LEU A 70 -14.16 4.94 19.56
C LEU A 70 -15.43 4.24 19.05
N GLY A 71 -16.32 4.97 18.37
CA GLY A 71 -17.51 4.39 17.75
C GLY A 71 -17.17 3.32 16.71
N ALA A 72 -16.26 3.63 15.78
CA ALA A 72 -15.81 2.66 14.76
C ALA A 72 -15.20 1.40 15.39
N LEU A 73 -14.38 1.58 16.44
CA LEU A 73 -13.75 0.46 17.15
C LEU A 73 -14.81 -0.43 17.83
N LEU A 74 -15.82 0.16 18.46
CA LEU A 74 -16.93 -0.58 19.07
C LEU A 74 -17.82 -1.27 18.03
N GLU A 75 -18.00 -0.68 16.85
CA GLU A 75 -18.75 -1.30 15.74
C GLU A 75 -18.08 -2.59 15.25
N PHE A 76 -16.75 -2.66 15.23
CA PHE A 76 -16.04 -3.92 14.93
C PHE A 76 -16.10 -4.97 16.06
N VAL A 77 -16.20 -4.52 17.32
CA VAL A 77 -16.14 -5.41 18.50
C VAL A 77 -17.51 -6.03 18.80
N TYR A 78 -18.57 -5.26 18.59
CA TYR A 78 -19.94 -5.74 18.73
C TYR A 78 -20.38 -6.48 17.47
N PRO A 79 -21.38 -7.37 17.56
CA PRO A 79 -21.96 -8.06 16.40
C PRO A 79 -22.84 -7.11 15.58
N LEU A 80 -22.23 -6.05 15.04
CA LEU A 80 -22.83 -5.03 14.21
C LEU A 80 -22.20 -5.09 12.81
N GLU A 81 -22.71 -4.27 11.90
CA GLU A 81 -22.05 -4.06 10.61
C GLU A 81 -20.73 -3.31 10.83
N ASP A 82 -19.66 -3.80 10.21
CA ASP A 82 -18.36 -3.15 10.23
C ASP A 82 -18.46 -1.69 9.71
N PRO A 83 -17.74 -0.75 10.32
CA PRO A 83 -17.73 0.63 9.89
C PRO A 83 -17.12 0.78 8.50
N HIS A 84 -17.68 1.71 7.70
CA HIS A 84 -17.19 1.98 6.37
C HIS A 84 -16.00 2.94 6.40
N ILE A 85 -14.78 2.42 6.45
CA ILE A 85 -13.55 3.23 6.41
C ILE A 85 -13.18 3.57 4.96
N GLN A 86 -13.09 4.87 4.63
CA GLN A 86 -12.86 5.34 3.25
C GLN A 86 -11.47 5.91 3.00
N SER A 87 -10.75 6.26 4.07
CA SER A 87 -9.48 6.99 3.96
C SER A 87 -8.37 6.34 4.78
N LEU A 88 -7.13 6.48 4.31
CA LEU A 88 -5.95 6.05 5.07
C LEU A 88 -5.80 6.81 6.39
N ASN A 89 -6.25 8.07 6.48
CA ASN A 89 -6.22 8.85 7.73
C ASN A 89 -7.09 8.19 8.81
N GLU A 90 -8.32 7.83 8.44
CA GLU A 90 -9.27 7.16 9.31
C GLU A 90 -8.76 5.76 9.68
N LEU A 91 -8.31 4.99 8.68
CA LEU A 91 -7.75 3.67 8.89
C LEU A 91 -6.60 3.69 9.90
N VAL A 92 -5.63 4.60 9.73
CA VAL A 92 -4.47 4.74 10.64
C VAL A 92 -4.91 5.11 12.05
N SER A 93 -5.91 5.97 12.18
CA SER A 93 -6.41 6.40 13.49
C SER A 93 -7.10 5.26 14.23
N VAL A 94 -7.96 4.49 13.54
CA VAL A 94 -8.63 3.32 14.12
C VAL A 94 -7.64 2.19 14.38
N LEU A 95 -6.70 1.94 13.47
CA LEU A 95 -5.63 0.95 13.66
C LEU A 95 -4.76 1.31 14.86
N GLY A 96 -4.41 2.59 15.03
CA GLY A 96 -3.67 3.07 16.20
C GLY A 96 -4.40 2.79 17.52
N ALA A 97 -5.70 3.05 17.58
CA ALA A 97 -6.52 2.74 18.74
C ALA A 97 -6.67 1.23 18.97
N ALA A 98 -6.88 0.45 17.91
CA ALA A 98 -6.99 -1.00 17.97
C ALA A 98 -5.70 -1.65 18.49
N THR A 99 -4.54 -1.17 18.03
CA THR A 99 -3.22 -1.61 18.55
C THR A 99 -3.01 -1.18 19.99
N LYS A 100 -3.37 0.07 20.35
CA LYS A 100 -3.23 0.58 21.72
C LYS A 100 -4.01 -0.26 22.74
N TYR A 101 -5.22 -0.69 22.38
CA TYR A 101 -6.10 -1.46 23.24
C TYR A 101 -6.09 -2.96 22.92
N ASP A 102 -5.13 -3.43 22.13
CA ASP A 102 -4.94 -4.84 21.81
C ASP A 102 -6.19 -5.57 21.28
N PHE A 103 -6.92 -4.95 20.35
CA PHE A 103 -8.07 -5.56 19.68
C PHE A 103 -7.62 -6.35 18.43
N ALA A 104 -7.05 -7.54 18.65
CA ALA A 104 -6.48 -8.38 17.60
C ALA A 104 -7.42 -8.67 16.41
N GLY A 105 -8.72 -8.87 16.69
CA GLY A 105 -9.73 -9.08 15.64
C GLY A 105 -9.88 -7.85 14.73
N VAL A 106 -9.97 -6.67 15.33
CA VAL A 106 -10.07 -5.39 14.63
C VAL A 106 -8.81 -5.11 13.81
N ILE A 107 -7.63 -5.33 14.40
CA ILE A 107 -6.33 -5.20 13.71
C ILE A 107 -6.31 -6.09 12.47
N THR A 108 -6.76 -7.34 12.58
CA THR A 108 -6.79 -8.29 11.46
C THR A 108 -7.70 -7.81 10.33
N THR A 109 -8.87 -7.24 10.64
CA THR A 109 -9.77 -6.68 9.64
C THR A 109 -9.17 -5.45 8.96
N LEU A 110 -8.60 -4.53 9.74
CA LEU A 110 -7.96 -3.31 9.21
C LEU A 110 -6.73 -3.61 8.36
N ARG A 111 -5.94 -4.63 8.70
CA ARG A 111 -4.81 -5.12 7.90
C ARG A 111 -5.25 -5.53 6.50
N LYS A 112 -6.35 -6.29 6.39
CA LYS A 112 -6.93 -6.68 5.09
C LYS A 112 -7.41 -5.47 4.29
N LEU A 113 -8.02 -4.51 4.97
CA LEU A 113 -8.47 -3.28 4.35
C LEU A 113 -7.31 -2.40 3.85
N LEU A 114 -6.21 -2.33 4.62
CA LEU A 114 -5.02 -1.55 4.27
C LEU A 114 -4.41 -1.98 2.92
N VAL A 115 -4.45 -3.28 2.61
CA VAL A 115 -3.97 -3.86 1.35
C VAL A 115 -5.08 -4.05 0.31
N ALA A 116 -6.23 -3.38 0.47
CA ALA A 116 -7.25 -3.35 -0.56
C ALA A 116 -6.74 -2.61 -1.81
N SER A 117 -7.18 -3.05 -3.01
CA SER A 117 -6.69 -2.53 -4.30
C SER A 117 -6.79 -1.02 -4.41
N HIS A 118 -7.90 -0.43 -3.96
CA HIS A 118 -8.12 1.01 -4.06
C HIS A 118 -7.08 1.85 -3.29
N PHE A 119 -6.54 1.36 -2.17
CA PHE A 119 -5.46 2.05 -1.45
C PHE A 119 -4.09 1.77 -2.07
N LEU A 120 -3.83 0.52 -2.48
CA LEU A 120 -2.57 0.14 -3.12
C LEU A 120 -2.35 0.82 -4.47
N GLU A 121 -3.41 1.07 -5.23
CA GLU A 121 -3.34 1.75 -6.52
C GLU A 121 -3.29 3.27 -6.38
N SER A 122 -3.93 3.82 -5.34
CA SER A 122 -4.00 5.27 -5.11
C SER A 122 -2.73 5.83 -4.46
N ASP A 123 -2.24 5.20 -3.39
CA ASP A 123 -1.07 5.69 -2.63
C ASP A 123 -0.26 4.52 -2.03
N PRO A 124 0.42 3.72 -2.86
CA PRO A 124 1.17 2.56 -2.38
C PRO A 124 2.33 2.95 -1.45
N THR A 125 2.93 4.13 -1.65
CA THR A 125 4.01 4.65 -0.81
C THR A 125 3.55 4.89 0.61
N ARG A 126 2.36 5.45 0.78
CA ARG A 126 1.78 5.66 2.10
C ARG A 126 1.29 4.37 2.73
N VAL A 127 0.70 3.45 1.96
CA VAL A 127 0.33 2.12 2.47
C VAL A 127 1.56 1.39 3.00
N TYR A 128 2.68 1.41 2.26
CA TYR A 128 3.95 0.87 2.72
C TYR A 128 4.44 1.53 4.02
N ALA A 129 4.33 2.86 4.11
CA ALA A 129 4.73 3.60 5.30
C ALA A 129 3.89 3.21 6.53
N ILE A 130 2.56 3.11 6.37
CA ILE A 130 1.64 2.67 7.42
C ILE A 130 1.98 1.25 7.86
N ALA A 131 2.10 0.31 6.91
CA ALA A 131 2.44 -1.06 7.23
C ALA A 131 3.78 -1.17 7.98
N SER A 132 4.80 -0.43 7.53
CA SER A 132 6.11 -0.39 8.20
C SER A 132 6.04 0.22 9.60
N ARG A 133 5.26 1.29 9.79
CA ARG A 133 5.07 1.96 11.08
C ARG A 133 4.44 1.04 12.12
N PHE A 134 3.52 0.17 11.70
CA PHE A 134 2.81 -0.76 12.57
C PHE A 134 3.44 -2.17 12.57
N GLU A 135 4.65 -2.34 12.02
CA GLU A 135 5.37 -3.62 11.94
C GLU A 135 4.56 -4.74 11.25
N LEU A 136 3.73 -4.35 10.29
CA LEU A 136 2.91 -5.23 9.46
C LEU A 136 3.73 -5.72 8.26
N GLU A 137 4.68 -6.62 8.52
CA GLU A 137 5.68 -7.06 7.54
C GLU A 137 5.06 -7.56 6.22
N GLU A 138 3.96 -8.30 6.32
CA GLU A 138 3.37 -8.94 5.14
C GLU A 138 2.60 -7.94 4.28
N GLU A 139 1.92 -6.99 4.91
CA GLU A 139 1.28 -5.85 4.26
C GLU A 139 2.33 -4.91 3.64
N ALA A 140 3.46 -4.69 4.32
CA ALA A 140 4.58 -3.91 3.78
C ALA A 140 5.18 -4.61 2.56
N ARG A 141 5.34 -5.94 2.60
CA ARG A 141 5.79 -6.74 1.47
C ARG A 141 4.83 -6.62 0.28
N ILE A 142 3.52 -6.72 0.50
CA ILE A 142 2.50 -6.53 -0.55
C ILE A 142 2.59 -5.11 -1.13
N ALA A 143 2.59 -4.09 -0.29
CA ALA A 143 2.62 -2.69 -0.70
C ALA A 143 3.90 -2.35 -1.49
N SER A 144 5.05 -2.91 -1.09
CA SER A 144 6.34 -2.68 -1.76
C SER A 144 6.30 -3.00 -3.25
N LYS A 145 5.53 -4.03 -3.67
CA LYS A 145 5.33 -4.36 -5.08
C LYS A 145 4.65 -3.24 -5.85
N TYR A 146 3.61 -2.64 -5.28
CA TYR A 146 2.84 -1.58 -5.93
C TYR A 146 3.63 -0.27 -6.00
N THR A 147 4.59 -0.07 -5.10
CA THR A 147 5.47 1.12 -5.21
C THR A 147 6.32 1.13 -6.46
N LEU A 148 6.59 -0.03 -7.09
CA LEU A 148 7.45 -0.13 -8.29
C LEU A 148 6.90 0.64 -9.49
N SER A 149 5.58 0.90 -9.53
CA SER A 149 4.94 1.70 -10.58
C SER A 149 4.97 3.20 -10.29
N VAL A 150 5.50 3.62 -9.14
CA VAL A 150 5.55 5.00 -8.66
C VAL A 150 6.99 5.47 -8.56
N GLN A 151 7.22 6.74 -8.91
CA GLN A 151 8.48 7.40 -8.65
C GLN A 151 8.59 7.74 -7.15
N VAL A 152 9.16 6.84 -6.36
CA VAL A 152 9.17 6.92 -4.88
C VAL A 152 9.78 8.23 -4.37
N LEU A 153 10.82 8.76 -5.02
CA LEU A 153 11.49 9.99 -4.58
C LEU A 153 10.69 11.27 -4.80
N ASP A 154 9.76 11.26 -5.77
CA ASP A 154 8.90 12.40 -6.10
C ASP A 154 7.47 12.20 -5.57
N ALA A 155 7.22 11.07 -4.90
CA ALA A 155 5.92 10.78 -4.30
C ALA A 155 5.60 11.80 -3.18
N PRO A 156 4.30 12.12 -2.97
CA PRO A 156 3.90 13.02 -1.90
C PRO A 156 4.42 12.56 -0.53
N LEU A 157 5.02 13.49 0.22
CA LEU A 157 5.45 13.21 1.59
C LEU A 157 4.23 13.04 2.49
N SER A 158 3.96 11.79 2.88
CA SER A 158 2.95 11.50 3.89
C SER A 158 3.51 11.68 5.30
N GLU A 159 2.66 12.08 6.25
CA GLU A 159 3.08 12.17 7.65
C GLU A 159 3.42 10.80 8.25
N ASP A 160 2.89 9.72 7.66
CA ASP A 160 3.20 8.35 8.06
C ASP A 160 4.69 8.01 7.87
N LEU A 161 5.39 8.66 6.92
CA LEU A 161 6.85 8.52 6.76
C LEU A 161 7.65 9.05 7.96
N LYS A 162 7.07 9.92 8.81
CA LYS A 162 7.76 10.42 10.02
C LYS A 162 8.01 9.31 11.04
N TYR A 163 7.24 8.22 10.96
CA TYR A 163 7.22 7.14 11.95
C TYR A 163 7.87 5.86 11.46
N ILE A 164 8.33 5.81 10.21
CA ILE A 164 9.07 4.64 9.71
C ILE A 164 10.54 4.71 10.07
N THR A 165 11.16 3.55 10.19
CA THR A 165 12.61 3.48 10.39
C THR A 165 13.35 3.82 9.10
N ALA A 166 14.56 4.37 9.23
CA ALA A 166 15.45 4.55 8.09
C ALA A 166 15.78 3.21 7.41
N TYR A 167 15.75 2.10 8.16
CA TYR A 167 15.94 0.76 7.63
C TYR A 167 14.81 0.36 6.67
N SER A 168 13.55 0.49 7.07
CA SER A 168 12.38 0.18 6.22
C SER A 168 12.36 1.08 4.98
N TYR A 169 12.71 2.35 5.11
CA TYR A 169 12.82 3.26 3.97
C TYR A 169 13.95 2.82 3.02
N ARG A 170 15.12 2.45 3.56
CA ARG A 170 16.26 1.99 2.76
C ARG A 170 15.97 0.68 2.04
N GLN A 171 15.25 -0.26 2.66
CA GLN A 171 14.81 -1.49 2.02
C GLN A 171 13.97 -1.22 0.76
N LEU A 172 13.02 -0.27 0.84
CA LEU A 172 12.20 0.12 -0.30
C LEU A 172 13.05 0.68 -1.45
N LEU A 173 13.96 1.60 -1.15
CA LEU A 173 14.85 2.18 -2.17
C LEU A 173 15.79 1.12 -2.78
N ASP A 174 16.25 0.17 -1.97
CA ASP A 174 17.13 -0.89 -2.44
C ASP A 174 16.39 -1.89 -3.34
N LEU A 175 15.12 -2.21 -3.04
CA LEU A 175 14.25 -2.96 -3.94
C LEU A 175 14.16 -2.28 -5.31
N HIS A 176 13.85 -0.98 -5.34
CA HIS A 176 13.74 -0.21 -6.58
C HIS A 176 15.05 -0.25 -7.38
N ARG A 177 16.18 0.03 -6.73
CA ARG A 177 17.50 -0.01 -7.34
C ARG A 177 17.85 -1.38 -7.90
N ARG A 178 17.76 -2.43 -7.07
CA ARG A 178 18.11 -3.81 -7.49
C ARG A 178 17.26 -4.26 -8.67
N ARG A 179 15.96 -3.93 -8.66
CA ARG A 179 15.06 -4.30 -9.76
C ARG A 179 15.36 -3.49 -11.02
N ALA A 180 15.63 -2.20 -10.91
CA ALA A 180 16.04 -1.36 -12.04
C ALA A 180 17.31 -1.89 -12.69
N ASP A 181 18.35 -2.17 -11.91
CA ASP A 181 19.63 -2.72 -12.39
C ASP A 181 19.43 -4.07 -13.11
N ALA A 182 18.63 -4.96 -12.53
CA ALA A 182 18.31 -6.26 -13.11
C ALA A 182 17.49 -6.12 -14.41
N ALA A 183 16.50 -5.23 -14.45
CA ALA A 183 15.70 -4.98 -15.64
C ALA A 183 16.54 -4.39 -16.79
N VAL A 184 17.44 -3.45 -16.47
CA VAL A 184 18.38 -2.87 -17.44
C VAL A 184 19.34 -3.95 -17.97
N ALA A 185 19.82 -4.85 -17.11
CA ALA A 185 20.70 -5.95 -17.53
C ALA A 185 20.02 -6.95 -18.49
N LEU A 186 18.68 -7.04 -18.46
CA LEU A 186 17.90 -7.87 -19.38
C LEU A 186 17.69 -7.23 -20.76
N LEU A 187 17.88 -5.91 -20.90
CA LEU A 187 17.73 -5.20 -22.18
C LEU A 187 18.83 -5.57 -23.18
N LYS A 188 18.72 -6.76 -23.78
CA LYS A 188 19.62 -7.28 -24.80
C LYS A 188 18.84 -7.63 -26.05
N VAL A 189 19.34 -7.20 -27.20
CA VAL A 189 18.75 -7.51 -28.51
C VAL A 189 19.38 -8.78 -29.09
N PRO A 190 18.57 -9.79 -29.46
CA PRO A 190 19.05 -10.93 -30.25
C PRO A 190 19.50 -10.49 -31.65
N SER A 191 20.48 -11.20 -32.22
CA SER A 191 20.92 -10.99 -33.61
C SER A 191 19.79 -11.11 -34.64
N ASP A 192 18.72 -11.82 -34.28
CA ASP A 192 17.61 -12.19 -35.16
C ASP A 192 16.60 -11.05 -35.32
N VAL A 193 16.70 -10.01 -34.49
CA VAL A 193 15.88 -8.80 -34.61
C VAL A 193 16.37 -7.99 -35.81
N LYS A 194 15.61 -8.03 -36.90
CA LYS A 194 15.95 -7.37 -38.16
C LYS A 194 14.98 -6.26 -38.51
N CYS A 195 15.53 -5.21 -39.10
CA CYS A 195 14.84 -4.15 -39.81
C CYS A 195 15.41 -4.08 -41.22
N MET A 196 14.53 -4.17 -42.22
CA MET A 196 14.92 -4.22 -43.64
C MET A 196 15.82 -3.06 -44.08
N GLN A 197 15.70 -1.90 -43.43
CA GLN A 197 16.47 -0.70 -43.78
C GLN A 197 17.72 -0.50 -42.89
N CYS A 198 17.73 -0.97 -41.65
CA CYS A 198 18.87 -0.76 -40.74
C CYS A 198 19.94 -1.87 -40.90
N ASN A 199 19.51 -3.12 -40.85
CA ASN A 199 20.39 -4.29 -40.76
C ASN A 199 19.93 -5.45 -41.66
N GLY A 200 19.18 -5.13 -42.72
CA GLY A 200 18.72 -6.08 -43.74
C GLY A 200 19.73 -6.37 -44.85
N SER A 201 20.85 -5.63 -44.92
CA SER A 201 21.93 -5.83 -45.90
C SER A 201 23.02 -6.73 -45.34
N THR A 202 23.73 -7.45 -46.21
CA THR A 202 24.91 -8.26 -45.84
C THR A 202 26.01 -7.43 -45.16
N PHE A 203 26.16 -6.16 -45.57
CA PHE A 203 27.15 -5.24 -45.01
C PHE A 203 26.75 -4.67 -43.63
N SER A 204 25.46 -4.73 -43.28
CA SER A 204 24.94 -4.19 -42.02
C SER A 204 24.30 -5.25 -41.12
N VAL A 205 24.47 -6.55 -41.42
CA VAL A 205 23.76 -7.64 -40.73
C VAL A 205 24.05 -7.71 -39.22
N TYR A 206 25.25 -7.26 -38.80
CA TYR A 206 25.68 -7.21 -37.41
C TYR A 206 25.27 -5.91 -36.68
N THR A 207 24.69 -4.94 -37.39
CA THR A 207 24.22 -3.71 -36.76
C THR A 207 22.89 -3.95 -36.05
N ILE A 208 22.67 -3.20 -34.98
CA ILE A 208 21.44 -3.21 -34.22
C ILE A 208 20.44 -2.28 -34.92
N PRO A 209 19.14 -2.64 -35.00
CA PRO A 209 18.13 -1.72 -35.54
C PRO A 209 18.10 -0.40 -34.78
N LYS A 210 17.97 0.72 -35.50
CA LYS A 210 17.96 2.06 -34.90
C LYS A 210 16.88 2.22 -33.83
N TRP A 211 15.72 1.57 -34.01
CA TRP A 211 14.64 1.60 -33.02
C TRP A 211 15.05 0.98 -31.69
N TRP A 212 15.84 -0.10 -31.70
CA TRP A 212 16.28 -0.75 -30.47
C TRP A 212 17.20 0.17 -29.69
N TYR A 213 18.13 0.85 -30.36
CA TYR A 213 18.99 1.84 -29.70
C TYR A 213 18.19 2.94 -29.00
N GLN A 214 17.17 3.50 -29.67
CA GLN A 214 16.30 4.52 -29.08
C GLN A 214 15.45 3.95 -27.93
N TYR A 215 14.88 2.77 -28.14
CA TYR A 215 14.10 2.03 -27.14
C TYR A 215 14.93 1.76 -25.89
N GLU A 216 16.12 1.19 -26.02
CA GLU A 216 17.00 0.83 -24.91
C GLU A 216 17.40 2.07 -24.10
N ARG A 217 17.75 3.18 -24.77
CA ARG A 217 18.08 4.44 -24.09
C ARG A 217 16.89 4.95 -23.27
N MET A 218 15.73 5.08 -23.89
CA MET A 218 14.51 5.55 -23.21
C MET A 218 14.06 4.59 -22.11
N ALA A 219 14.21 3.28 -22.32
CA ALA A 219 13.81 2.26 -21.36
C ALA A 219 14.73 2.28 -20.14
N LYS A 220 16.04 2.54 -20.30
CA LYS A 220 16.96 2.74 -19.18
C LYS A 220 16.57 3.95 -18.32
N GLU A 221 16.22 5.06 -18.96
CA GLU A 221 15.72 6.25 -18.27
C GLU A 221 14.44 5.94 -17.48
N GLU A 222 13.47 5.29 -18.14
CA GLU A 222 12.19 4.94 -17.51
C GLU A 222 12.34 3.93 -16.36
N LEU A 223 13.11 2.85 -16.55
CA LEU A 223 13.33 1.82 -15.54
C LEU A 223 14.10 2.34 -14.31
N SER A 224 14.89 3.40 -14.47
CA SER A 224 15.57 4.06 -13.34
C SER A 224 14.59 4.81 -12.41
N VAL A 225 13.42 5.18 -12.94
CA VAL A 225 12.37 5.91 -12.23
C VAL A 225 11.28 4.95 -11.74
N ARG A 226 10.82 4.06 -12.62
CA ARG A 226 9.79 3.05 -12.37
C ARG A 226 10.27 1.70 -12.89
N PRO A 227 10.77 0.79 -12.03
CA PRO A 227 11.31 -0.51 -12.44
C PRO A 227 10.21 -1.53 -12.79
N THR A 228 9.29 -1.15 -13.67
CA THR A 228 8.17 -1.97 -14.17
C THR A 228 8.18 -2.06 -15.69
N SER A 229 7.59 -3.12 -16.21
CA SER A 229 7.55 -3.37 -17.66
C SER A 229 6.38 -2.64 -18.35
N ASP A 230 5.40 -2.15 -17.60
CA ASP A 230 4.13 -1.68 -18.18
C ASP A 230 4.29 -0.46 -19.08
N VAL A 231 5.16 0.48 -18.70
CA VAL A 231 5.41 1.70 -19.49
C VAL A 231 6.24 1.39 -20.73
N ILE A 232 7.37 0.71 -20.58
CA ILE A 232 8.34 0.51 -21.67
C ILE A 232 7.79 -0.39 -22.79
N PHE A 233 6.92 -1.35 -22.48
CA PHE A 233 6.26 -2.21 -23.49
C PHE A 233 4.91 -1.66 -23.97
N GLY A 234 4.48 -0.49 -23.46
CA GLY A 234 3.26 0.17 -23.91
C GLY A 234 3.37 0.63 -25.36
N ILE A 235 2.26 0.53 -26.11
CA ILE A 235 2.23 0.89 -27.53
C ILE A 235 2.68 2.34 -27.79
N GLY A 236 2.33 3.27 -26.90
CA GLY A 236 2.77 4.66 -26.98
C GLY A 236 4.28 4.82 -26.81
N PHE A 237 4.92 4.00 -25.99
CA PHE A 237 6.37 4.03 -25.76
C PHE A 237 7.12 3.46 -26.97
N LEU A 238 6.68 2.29 -27.47
CA LEU A 238 7.25 1.66 -28.67
C LEU A 238 7.09 2.55 -29.91
N ALA A 239 5.95 3.22 -30.08
CA ALA A 239 5.73 4.17 -31.16
C ALA A 239 6.70 5.35 -31.09
N LYS A 240 6.95 5.91 -29.90
CA LYS A 240 7.95 6.97 -29.71
C LYS A 240 9.36 6.50 -30.10
N ALA A 241 9.76 5.30 -29.69
CA ALA A 241 11.05 4.73 -30.06
C ALA A 241 11.17 4.52 -31.59
N ALA A 242 10.09 4.09 -32.25
CA ALA A 242 10.05 3.96 -33.71
C ALA A 242 10.21 5.32 -34.42
N MET A 243 9.49 6.35 -33.97
CA MET A 243 9.58 7.69 -34.55
C MET A 243 10.96 8.31 -34.35
N ALA A 244 11.54 8.17 -33.15
CA ALA A 244 12.88 8.66 -32.83
C ALA A 244 14.01 7.94 -33.61
N SER A 245 13.72 6.79 -34.20
CA SER A 245 14.70 6.03 -34.99
C SER A 245 14.97 6.63 -36.38
N GLU A 246 14.12 7.55 -36.84
CA GLU A 246 14.16 8.17 -38.18
C GLU A 246 14.24 7.14 -39.32
N CYS A 247 13.62 5.97 -39.12
CA CYS A 247 13.60 4.89 -40.09
C CYS A 247 12.16 4.45 -40.38
N GLN A 248 11.77 4.49 -41.65
CA GLN A 248 10.40 4.20 -42.09
C GLN A 248 9.99 2.74 -41.89
N ARG A 249 10.95 1.81 -41.77
CA ARG A 249 10.71 0.37 -41.60
C ARG A 249 10.78 -0.12 -40.16
N CYS A 250 11.22 0.74 -39.21
CA CYS A 250 11.39 0.34 -37.82
C CYS A 250 10.07 0.03 -37.11
N ALA A 251 8.97 0.70 -37.45
CA ALA A 251 7.66 0.38 -36.89
C ALA A 251 7.22 -1.06 -37.23
N GLY A 252 7.42 -1.49 -38.49
CA GLY A 252 7.16 -2.88 -38.89
C GLY A 252 8.08 -3.88 -38.17
N SER A 253 9.38 -3.55 -38.07
CA SER A 253 10.35 -4.37 -37.33
C SER A 253 9.95 -4.62 -35.87
N ILE A 254 9.36 -3.63 -35.19
CA ILE A 254 8.85 -3.79 -33.81
C ILE A 254 7.69 -4.80 -33.78
N LEU A 255 6.74 -4.68 -34.72
CA LEU A 255 5.60 -5.60 -34.81
C LEU A 255 6.06 -7.04 -35.10
N ASP A 256 7.02 -7.21 -36.01
CA ASP A 256 7.61 -8.51 -36.33
C ASP A 256 8.37 -9.12 -35.13
N SER A 257 8.90 -8.27 -34.26
CA SER A 257 9.66 -8.64 -33.05
C SER A 257 8.78 -8.86 -31.82
N TRP A 258 7.45 -8.91 -31.97
CA TRP A 258 6.50 -8.98 -30.85
C TRP A 258 6.76 -10.16 -29.90
N LYS A 259 7.05 -11.36 -30.43
CA LYS A 259 7.35 -12.54 -29.59
C LYS A 259 8.56 -12.33 -28.69
N PHE A 260 9.60 -11.68 -29.22
CA PHE A 260 10.79 -11.33 -28.44
C PHE A 260 10.44 -10.31 -27.36
N LEU A 261 9.69 -9.26 -27.70
CA LEU A 261 9.27 -8.23 -26.74
C LEU A 261 8.39 -8.82 -25.62
N GLN A 262 7.49 -9.77 -25.93
CA GLN A 262 6.71 -10.50 -24.94
C GLN A 262 7.59 -11.34 -24.00
N GLY A 263 8.59 -12.04 -24.56
CA GLY A 263 9.55 -12.82 -23.77
C GLY A 263 10.38 -11.93 -22.83
N LEU A 264 10.82 -10.77 -23.33
CA LEU A 264 11.56 -9.80 -22.53
C LEU A 264 10.68 -9.15 -21.44
N LYS A 265 9.43 -8.78 -21.77
CA LYS A 265 8.45 -8.28 -20.80
C LYS A 265 8.27 -9.28 -19.65
N LYS A 266 8.02 -10.54 -20.00
CA LYS A 266 7.88 -11.62 -19.02
C LYS A 266 9.12 -11.77 -18.15
N ALA A 267 10.32 -11.75 -18.74
CA ALA A 267 11.57 -11.86 -17.98
C ALA A 267 11.75 -10.70 -16.98
N ILE A 268 11.33 -9.48 -17.32
CA ILE A 268 11.34 -8.33 -16.40
C ILE A 268 10.26 -8.49 -15.33
N ASP A 269 9.06 -8.96 -15.68
CA ASP A 269 7.97 -9.18 -14.72
C ASP A 269 8.33 -10.23 -13.67
N ASP A 270 9.02 -11.31 -14.08
CA ASP A 270 9.49 -12.42 -13.25
C ASP A 270 10.62 -12.04 -12.27
N LEU A 271 11.19 -10.82 -12.36
CA LEU A 271 12.18 -10.33 -11.40
C LEU A 271 11.59 -10.27 -9.97
N PRO A 272 12.42 -10.31 -8.91
CA PRO A 272 11.97 -10.08 -7.54
C PRO A 272 11.24 -8.75 -7.39
N SER A 273 9.99 -8.78 -6.90
CA SER A 273 9.09 -7.63 -6.90
C SER A 273 8.67 -7.15 -5.51
N THR A 274 9.28 -7.68 -4.45
CA THR A 274 9.00 -7.29 -3.06
C THR A 274 10.30 -7.16 -2.29
N ILE A 275 10.26 -6.43 -1.17
CA ILE A 275 11.36 -6.40 -0.18
C ILE A 275 11.67 -7.80 0.37
#